data_AF-T0GR76-F1
#
_entry.id   AF-T0GR76-F1
#
_cell.length_a   1.000
_cell.length_b   1.000
_cell.length_c   1.000
_cell.angle_alpha   90.00
_cell.angle_beta   90.00
_cell.angle_gamma   90.00
#
_symmetry.space_group_name_H-M   'P 1'
#
loop_
_entity.id
_entity.type
_entity.pdbx_description
1 polymer ?
#
loop_
_entity_poly.entity_id
_entity_poly.type
_entity_poly.pdbx_seq_one_letter_code
_entity_poly.pdbx_strand_id
1 'polypeptide(L)'
;MSLSENNLKIFLIALHSIVEEMSVASVDILFAKNRNAALSYPPNGDLSLDEEIALAKIKWSPPLQSALRKIFANAAANSIFSSLCLIDGIAVPNGEIGELKSITLQDAPEDDGFNQEMLNHGFLEAYWDWCKIRRKKNW
;
A
#
# COMPACT_ATOMS: atom_id res chain seq x y z
N MET A 1 -17.22 0.00 -19.66
CA MET A 1 -16.66 -1.37 -19.74
C MET A 1 -16.30 -1.82 -18.33
N SER A 2 -16.44 -3.12 -18.02
CA SER A 2 -16.05 -3.68 -16.72
C SER A 2 -14.55 -3.94 -16.67
N LEU A 3 -14.00 -4.03 -15.47
CA LEU A 3 -12.73 -4.69 -15.22
C LEU A 3 -12.94 -6.20 -15.31
N SER A 4 -12.20 -6.90 -16.16
CA SER A 4 -12.24 -8.36 -16.28
C SER A 4 -11.75 -9.02 -14.99
N GLU A 5 -12.27 -10.21 -14.68
CA GLU A 5 -11.87 -10.95 -13.47
C GLU A 5 -10.35 -11.20 -13.42
N ASN A 6 -9.74 -11.49 -14.57
CA ASN A 6 -8.30 -11.71 -14.65
C ASN A 6 -7.49 -10.44 -14.35
N ASN A 7 -7.85 -9.30 -14.93
CA ASN A 7 -7.15 -8.03 -14.66
C ASN A 7 -7.39 -7.55 -13.24
N LEU A 8 -8.62 -7.70 -12.72
CA LEU A 8 -8.94 -7.42 -11.33
C LEU A 8 -8.04 -8.23 -10.39
N LYS A 9 -7.95 -9.54 -10.61
CA LYS A 9 -7.09 -10.41 -9.81
C LYS A 9 -5.63 -9.99 -9.86
N ILE A 10 -5.09 -9.73 -11.04
CA ILE A 10 -3.69 -9.28 -11.22
C ILE A 10 -3.46 -7.95 -10.50
N PHE A 11 -4.37 -6.99 -10.66
CA PHE A 11 -4.30 -5.68 -10.02
C PHE A 11 -4.27 -5.81 -8.49
N LEU A 12 -5.19 -6.57 -7.89
CA LEU A 12 -5.26 -6.76 -6.44
C LEU A 12 -4.01 -7.46 -5.88
N ILE A 13 -3.46 -8.44 -6.59
CA ILE A 13 -2.20 -9.08 -6.22
C ILE A 13 -1.04 -8.08 -6.29
N ALA A 14 -0.99 -7.25 -7.33
CA ALA A 14 0.06 -6.24 -7.48
C ALA A 14 0.04 -5.21 -6.33
N LEU A 15 -1.14 -4.83 -5.81
CA LEU A 15 -1.24 -3.97 -4.65
C LEU A 15 -0.55 -4.55 -3.41
N HIS A 16 -0.61 -5.87 -3.18
CA HIS A 16 0.14 -6.51 -2.08
C HIS A 16 1.65 -6.50 -2.30
N SER A 17 2.12 -6.66 -3.54
CA SER A 17 3.54 -6.49 -3.86
C SER A 17 4.01 -5.07 -3.54
N ILE A 18 3.21 -4.06 -3.88
CA ILE A 18 3.50 -2.65 -3.57
C ILE A 18 3.61 -2.45 -2.05
N VAL A 19 2.70 -3.03 -1.25
CA VAL A 19 2.80 -2.97 0.22
C VAL A 19 4.13 -3.57 0.70
N GLU A 20 4.53 -4.74 0.19
CA GLU A 20 5.80 -5.38 0.56
C GLU A 20 7.02 -4.52 0.18
N GLU A 21 7.07 -4.05 -1.06
CA GLU A 21 8.17 -3.25 -1.60
C GLU A 21 8.32 -1.94 -0.84
N MET A 22 7.23 -1.21 -0.62
CA MET A 22 7.25 0.05 0.11
C MET A 22 7.68 -0.13 1.57
N SER A 23 7.20 -1.19 2.22
CA SER A 23 7.57 -1.46 3.62
C SER A 23 9.04 -1.80 3.78
N VAL A 24 9.61 -2.56 2.85
CA VAL A 24 11.04 -2.87 2.84
C VAL A 24 11.85 -1.60 2.58
N ALA A 25 11.48 -0.84 1.55
CA ALA A 25 12.16 0.41 1.21
C ALA A 25 12.15 1.41 2.38
N SER A 26 11.02 1.60 3.07
CA SER A 26 10.92 2.50 4.22
C SER A 26 11.82 2.09 5.38
N VAL A 27 11.96 0.79 5.66
CA VAL A 27 12.90 0.32 6.68
C VAL A 27 14.35 0.51 6.23
N ASP A 28 14.66 0.19 4.98
CA ASP A 28 16.02 0.30 4.45
C ASP A 28 16.53 1.75 4.46
N ILE A 29 15.67 2.75 4.24
CA ILE A 29 15.99 4.18 4.40
C ILE A 29 16.47 4.50 5.84
N LEU A 30 15.83 3.91 6.85
CA LEU A 30 16.24 4.13 8.25
C LEU A 30 17.57 3.42 8.60
N PHE A 31 17.88 2.32 7.92
CA PHE A 31 19.07 1.50 8.14
C PHE A 31 20.32 1.98 7.39
N ALA A 32 20.16 2.36 6.13
CA ALA A 32 21.25 2.90 5.33
C ALA A 32 21.67 4.23 5.95
N LYS A 33 22.88 4.30 6.51
CA LYS A 33 23.47 5.56 7.03
C LYS A 33 23.52 6.70 6.01
N ASN A 34 23.15 6.42 4.75
CA ASN A 34 22.89 7.41 3.72
C ASN A 34 21.40 7.76 3.69
N ARG A 35 20.98 8.56 4.66
CA ARG A 35 19.57 9.00 4.88
C ARG A 35 19.06 9.98 3.83
N ASN A 36 19.90 10.34 2.86
CA ASN A 36 19.57 11.16 1.69
C ASN A 36 18.79 10.38 0.60
N ALA A 37 18.41 9.13 0.84
CA ALA A 37 17.33 8.51 0.08
C ALA A 37 16.02 9.21 0.47
N ALA A 38 15.80 10.37 -0.13
CA ALA A 38 14.81 11.37 0.23
C ALA A 38 13.45 10.73 0.53
N LEU A 39 12.94 11.00 1.74
CA LEU A 39 11.53 10.79 2.07
C LEU A 39 10.72 11.63 1.07
N SER A 40 10.19 11.00 0.02
CA SER A 40 9.76 11.75 -1.17
C SER A 40 8.25 11.98 -1.27
N TYR A 41 7.97 13.18 -1.77
CA TYR A 41 6.81 13.73 -2.49
C TYR A 41 5.50 13.93 -1.75
N PRO A 42 5.13 15.19 -1.45
CA PRO A 42 4.83 15.46 -0.05
C PRO A 42 3.88 14.39 0.51
N PRO A 43 4.41 13.45 1.31
CA PRO A 43 4.10 13.54 2.73
C PRO A 43 5.36 13.73 3.62
N ASN A 44 5.25 14.73 4.50
CA ASN A 44 6.10 15.20 5.61
C ASN A 44 7.63 15.28 5.46
N GLY A 45 8.06 15.64 4.25
CA GLY A 45 9.32 16.32 3.99
C GLY A 45 10.57 15.54 4.39
N ASP A 46 11.70 16.23 4.38
CA ASP A 46 12.92 15.67 4.94
C ASP A 46 12.90 15.74 6.47
N LEU A 47 13.70 14.87 7.09
CA LEU A 47 13.88 14.87 8.54
C LEU A 47 14.57 16.17 8.98
N SER A 48 14.07 16.75 10.07
CA SER A 48 14.81 17.78 10.80
C SER A 48 16.05 17.20 11.48
N LEU A 49 17.01 18.06 11.82
CA LEU A 49 18.22 17.64 12.53
C LEU A 49 17.91 16.93 13.87
N ASP A 50 16.91 17.40 14.60
CA ASP A 50 16.51 16.79 15.89
C ASP A 50 15.95 15.39 15.70
N GLU A 51 15.16 15.17 14.63
CA GLU A 51 14.64 13.85 14.26
C GLU A 51 15.77 12.92 13.81
N GLU A 52 16.74 13.42 13.04
CA GLU A 52 17.91 12.64 12.66
C GLU A 52 18.72 12.19 13.88
N ILE A 53 18.97 13.10 14.82
CA ILE A 53 19.69 12.83 16.08
C ILE A 53 18.90 11.82 16.92
N ALA A 54 17.57 11.93 17.00
CA ALA A 54 16.74 10.98 17.73
C ALA A 54 16.80 9.58 17.10
N LEU A 55 16.67 9.49 15.77
CA LEU A 55 16.77 8.22 15.03
C LEU A 55 18.16 7.60 15.15
N ALA A 56 19.23 8.40 15.24
CA ALA A 56 20.60 7.91 15.44
C ALA A 56 20.80 7.21 16.79
N LYS A 57 19.94 7.46 17.80
CA LYS A 57 20.00 6.80 19.12
C LYS A 57 19.39 5.40 19.12
N ILE A 58 18.64 5.03 18.07
CA ILE A 58 17.98 3.73 17.99
C ILE A 58 19.02 2.62 17.82
N LYS A 59 19.02 1.65 18.73
CA LYS A 59 19.87 0.45 18.63
C LYS A 59 19.21 -0.57 17.71
N TRP A 60 19.72 -0.66 16.48
CA TRP A 60 19.23 -1.58 15.48
C TRP A 60 19.40 -3.06 15.85
N SER A 61 18.38 -3.86 15.53
CA SER A 61 18.40 -5.31 15.71
C SER A 61 17.47 -5.99 14.69
N PRO A 62 17.68 -7.28 14.33
CA PRO A 62 16.78 -8.00 13.42
C PRO A 62 15.31 -8.01 13.87
N PRO A 63 14.98 -8.19 15.17
CA PRO A 63 13.59 -8.09 15.64
C PRO A 63 12.99 -6.69 15.42
N LEU A 64 13.75 -5.63 15.69
CA LEU A 64 13.28 -4.25 15.47
C LEU A 64 13.04 -3.97 13.97
N GLN A 65 13.95 -4.42 13.11
CA GLN A 65 13.78 -4.32 11.66
C GLN A 65 12.49 -5.00 11.20
N SER A 66 12.25 -6.23 11.68
CA SER A 66 11.02 -6.95 11.37
C SER A 66 9.77 -6.25 11.91
N ALA A 67 9.84 -5.65 13.09
CA ALA A 67 8.72 -4.92 13.68
C ALA A 67 8.36 -3.69 12.86
N LEU A 68 9.34 -2.85 12.52
CA LEU A 68 9.12 -1.65 11.70
C LEU A 68 8.57 -1.99 10.31
N ARG A 69 9.10 -3.07 9.68
CA ARG A 69 8.57 -3.55 8.40
C ARG A 69 7.08 -3.86 8.48
N LYS A 70 6.63 -4.53 9.54
CA LYS A 70 5.21 -4.88 9.74
C LYS A 70 4.35 -3.63 10.02
N ILE A 71 4.89 -2.66 10.77
CA ILE A 71 4.19 -1.39 11.03
C ILE A 71 3.99 -0.61 9.72
N PHE A 72 5.03 -0.49 8.89
CA PHE A 72 4.91 0.19 7.60
C PHE A 72 4.01 -0.56 6.62
N ALA A 73 4.04 -1.90 6.63
CA ALA A 73 3.12 -2.71 5.83
C ALA A 73 1.67 -2.48 6.24
N ASN A 74 1.39 -2.45 7.55
CA ASN A 74 0.06 -2.15 8.05
C ASN A 74 -0.39 -0.74 7.66
N ALA A 75 0.48 0.26 7.75
CA ALA A 75 0.16 1.61 7.32
C ALA A 75 -0.18 1.68 5.83
N ALA A 76 0.68 1.12 4.96
CA ALA A 76 0.48 1.10 3.52
C ALA A 76 -0.79 0.33 3.10
N ALA A 77 -1.01 -0.86 3.70
CA ALA A 77 -2.20 -1.66 3.41
C ALA A 77 -3.49 -0.95 3.82
N ASN A 78 -3.51 -0.29 4.99
CA ASN A 78 -4.69 0.46 5.43
C ASN A 78 -4.97 1.67 4.55
N SER A 79 -3.93 2.37 4.08
CA SER A 79 -4.08 3.46 3.11
C SER A 79 -4.70 2.98 1.80
N ILE A 80 -4.17 1.88 1.23
CA ILE A 80 -4.71 1.28 0.00
C ILE A 80 -6.15 0.82 0.21
N PHE A 81 -6.42 0.08 1.28
CA PHE A 81 -7.78 -0.40 1.59
C PHE A 81 -8.77 0.76 1.71
N SER A 82 -8.38 1.84 2.39
CA SER A 82 -9.21 3.04 2.54
C SER A 82 -9.49 3.69 1.18
N SER A 83 -8.51 3.75 0.29
CA SER A 83 -8.69 4.22 -1.09
C SER A 83 -9.65 3.33 -1.89
N LEU A 84 -9.56 2.01 -1.73
CA LEU A 84 -10.49 1.07 -2.39
C LEU A 84 -11.92 1.24 -1.88
N CYS A 85 -12.10 1.41 -0.56
CA CYS A 85 -13.41 1.69 0.03
C CYS A 85 -14.06 2.97 -0.53
N LEU A 86 -13.27 3.99 -0.86
CA LEU A 86 -13.77 5.19 -1.54
C LEU A 86 -14.20 4.89 -2.97
N ILE A 87 -13.47 4.04 -3.69
CA ILE A 87 -13.84 3.61 -5.06
C ILE A 87 -15.13 2.78 -5.02
N ASP A 88 -15.23 1.85 -4.09
CA ASP A 88 -16.42 1.00 -3.89
C ASP A 88 -17.64 1.78 -3.35
N GLY A 89 -17.47 3.06 -2.99
CA GLY A 89 -18.55 3.91 -2.47
C GLY A 89 -19.02 3.53 -1.07
N ILE A 90 -18.24 2.74 -0.33
CA ILE A 90 -18.55 2.31 1.04
C ILE A 90 -17.87 3.19 2.11
N ALA A 91 -17.01 4.12 1.68
CA ALA A 91 -16.47 5.21 2.48
C ALA A 91 -16.82 6.55 1.85
N VAL A 92 -16.97 7.59 2.67
CA VAL A 92 -17.14 8.97 2.23
C VAL A 92 -15.85 9.76 2.46
N PRO A 93 -15.46 10.67 1.56
CA PRO A 93 -14.39 11.61 1.83
C PRO A 93 -14.69 12.44 3.07
N ASN A 94 -13.66 13.00 3.69
CA ASN A 94 -13.84 13.99 4.75
C ASN A 94 -14.74 15.13 4.23
N GLY A 95 -15.72 15.55 5.04
CA GLY A 95 -16.78 16.50 4.65
C GLY A 95 -16.28 17.87 4.17
N GLU A 96 -15.03 18.22 4.45
CA GLU A 96 -14.37 19.43 3.96
C GLU A 96 -13.90 19.34 2.49
N ILE A 97 -13.77 18.12 1.94
CA ILE A 97 -13.26 17.84 0.58
C ILE A 97 -14.41 17.83 -0.44
N GLY A 98 -15.66 17.82 0.04
CA GLY A 98 -16.87 17.76 -0.77
C GLY A 98 -17.40 16.34 -1.00
N GLU A 99 -18.46 16.22 -1.80
CA GLU A 99 -19.08 14.93 -2.13
C GLU A 99 -18.33 14.25 -3.27
N LEU A 100 -17.87 13.02 -3.02
CA LEU A 100 -17.32 12.15 -4.06
C LEU A 100 -18.45 11.34 -4.68
N LYS A 101 -18.66 11.53 -5.98
CA LYS A 101 -19.49 10.61 -6.78
C LYS A 101 -18.72 9.31 -7.01
N SER A 102 -19.43 8.19 -7.17
CA SER A 102 -18.85 6.88 -7.43
C SER A 102 -17.78 6.92 -8.53
N ILE A 103 -16.62 6.30 -8.27
CA ILE A 103 -15.54 6.10 -9.24
C ILE A 103 -15.63 4.65 -9.74
N THR A 104 -15.32 4.40 -11.00
CA THR A 104 -15.19 3.03 -11.53
C THR A 104 -13.81 2.81 -12.11
N LEU A 105 -13.26 1.62 -11.88
CA LEU A 105 -12.12 1.10 -12.64
C LEU A 105 -12.67 0.35 -13.85
N GLN A 106 -12.10 0.61 -15.03
CA GLN A 106 -12.49 -0.04 -16.28
C GLN A 106 -11.24 -0.60 -16.95
N ASP A 107 -11.37 -1.76 -17.59
CA ASP A 107 -10.32 -2.24 -18.48
C ASP A 107 -10.12 -1.31 -19.68
N ALA A 108 -8.93 -1.40 -20.29
CA ALA A 108 -8.75 -0.95 -21.66
C ALA A 108 -9.71 -1.73 -22.59
N PRO A 109 -10.21 -1.14 -23.69
CA PRO A 109 -11.32 -1.72 -24.44
C PRO A 109 -11.00 -3.10 -25.04
N GLU A 110 -11.62 -4.13 -24.49
CA GLU A 110 -12.08 -5.37 -25.14
C GLU A 110 -13.39 -5.83 -24.45
N ASP A 111 -14.20 -6.58 -25.20
CA ASP A 111 -15.65 -6.76 -25.04
C ASP A 111 -16.10 -7.53 -23.77
N ASP A 112 -17.25 -7.07 -23.27
CA ASP A 112 -18.27 -7.64 -22.37
C ASP A 112 -18.02 -8.69 -21.25
N GLY A 113 -18.79 -8.52 -20.15
CA GLY A 113 -19.16 -9.59 -19.18
C GLY A 113 -19.04 -9.19 -17.70
N PHE A 114 -20.09 -8.60 -17.11
CA PHE A 114 -20.06 -7.99 -15.77
C PHE A 114 -20.47 -8.94 -14.62
N ASN A 115 -19.58 -9.10 -13.64
CA ASN A 115 -19.93 -9.39 -12.24
C ASN A 115 -19.00 -8.53 -11.36
N GLN A 116 -19.54 -7.54 -10.64
CA GLN A 116 -18.71 -6.57 -9.90
C GLN A 116 -18.50 -7.03 -8.46
N GLU A 117 -17.39 -7.70 -8.22
CA GLU A 117 -16.85 -7.88 -6.88
C GLU A 117 -16.33 -6.54 -6.33
N MET A 118 -16.54 -6.27 -5.04
CA MET A 118 -16.03 -5.04 -4.41
C MET A 118 -14.51 -5.11 -4.24
N LEU A 119 -13.81 -4.05 -4.63
CA LEU A 119 -12.34 -4.01 -4.65
C LEU A 119 -11.74 -4.20 -3.25
N ASN A 120 -12.37 -3.63 -2.22
CA ASN A 120 -11.94 -3.73 -0.84
C ASN A 120 -11.98 -5.19 -0.34
N HIS A 121 -12.98 -5.98 -0.76
CA HIS A 121 -13.09 -7.39 -0.41
C HIS A 121 -12.07 -8.21 -1.19
N GLY A 122 -12.03 -8.04 -2.51
CA GLY A 122 -11.05 -8.72 -3.37
C GLY A 122 -9.61 -8.43 -2.94
N PHE A 123 -9.30 -7.24 -2.44
CA PHE A 123 -7.99 -6.92 -1.88
C PHE A 123 -7.65 -7.80 -0.67
N LEU A 124 -8.57 -8.02 0.26
CA LEU A 124 -8.33 -8.89 1.40
C LEU A 124 -8.13 -10.35 0.97
N GLU A 125 -8.91 -10.82 0.00
CA GLU A 125 -8.81 -12.20 -0.50
C GLU A 125 -7.50 -12.44 -1.27
N ALA A 126 -7.11 -11.49 -2.13
CA ALA A 126 -5.92 -11.56 -2.97
C ALA A 126 -4.61 -11.66 -2.15
N TYR A 127 -4.64 -11.32 -0.85
CA TYR A 127 -3.48 -11.49 0.04
C TYR A 127 -2.96 -12.93 0.06
N TRP A 128 -3.88 -13.91 0.07
CA TRP A 128 -3.50 -15.32 0.13
C TRP A 128 -2.90 -15.80 -1.19
N ASP A 129 -3.35 -15.25 -2.31
CA ASP A 129 -2.78 -15.52 -3.62
C ASP A 129 -1.39 -14.88 -3.75
N TRP A 130 -1.21 -13.65 -3.27
CA TRP A 130 0.10 -13.03 -3.14
C TRP A 130 1.07 -13.90 -2.31
N CYS A 131 0.62 -14.42 -1.16
CA CYS A 131 1.43 -15.26 -0.29
C CYS A 131 1.98 -16.52 -0.98
N LYS A 132 1.28 -17.04 -1.99
CA LYS A 132 1.72 -18.22 -2.76
C LYS A 132 2.88 -17.90 -3.71
N ILE A 133 2.94 -16.68 -4.24
CA ILE A 133 3.91 -16.28 -5.28
C ILE A 133 5.06 -15.42 -4.76
N ARG A 134 4.92 -14.80 -3.57
CA ARG A 134 5.95 -13.95 -2.99
C ARG A 134 7.26 -14.72 -2.75
N ARG A 135 8.39 -14.10 -3.09
CA ARG A 135 9.72 -14.74 -2.98
C ARG A 135 10.16 -14.93 -1.52
N LYS A 136 9.85 -13.98 -0.64
CA LYS A 136 10.24 -14.00 0.77
C LYS A 136 9.13 -14.62 1.62
N LYS A 137 9.28 -15.91 1.94
CA LYS A 137 8.28 -16.64 2.76
C LYS A 137 8.13 -16.10 4.19
N ASN A 138 9.16 -15.39 4.68
CA ASN A 138 9.23 -14.83 6.05
C ASN A 138 8.80 -13.36 6.09
N TRP A 139 8.08 -12.88 5.06
CA TRP A 139 7.42 -11.59 5.09
C TRP A 139 6.22 -11.63 6.05
#